data_AF-S4MVE1-F1
#
_entry.id   AF-S4MVE1-F1
#
_cell.length_a   1.000
_cell.length_b   1.000
_cell.length_c   1.000
_cell.angle_alpha   90.00
_cell.angle_beta   90.00
_cell.angle_gamma   90.00
#
_symmetry.space_group_name_H-M   'P 1'
#
loop_
_entity.id
_entity.type
_entity.pdbx_description
1 polymer ?
#
loop_
_entity_poly.entity_id
_entity_poly.type
_entity_poly.pdbx_seq_one_letter_code
_entity_poly.pdbx_strand_id
1 'polypeptide(L)'
;MVCVLWVAVVAAFLVVGMFAEVVTAFSNTLERGDAEYYKARVDKAVAKRTARASAPVEPNKPRPPAECAIPLRAYRGVGGWYVAEVALAQGWELRPTDVRKEVRLWWSAASKVA
;
A
#
# COMPACT_ATOMS: atom_id res chain seq x y z
N MET A 1 -48.91 -19.55 -22.47
CA MET A 1 -48.66 -18.25 -21.81
C MET A 1 -47.71 -18.39 -20.62
N VAL A 2 -48.06 -19.20 -19.59
CA VAL A 2 -47.23 -19.37 -18.38
C VAL A 2 -45.82 -19.89 -18.67
N CYS A 3 -45.64 -20.86 -19.58
CA CYS A 3 -44.30 -21.36 -19.93
C CYS A 3 -43.39 -20.29 -20.54
N VAL A 4 -43.91 -19.43 -21.43
CA VAL A 4 -43.11 -18.38 -22.08
C VAL A 4 -42.70 -17.33 -21.05
N LEU A 5 -43.60 -16.99 -20.12
CA LEU A 5 -43.31 -16.08 -19.01
C LEU A 5 -42.19 -16.62 -18.11
N TRP A 6 -42.26 -17.90 -17.72
CA TRP A 6 -41.23 -18.53 -16.89
C TRP A 6 -39.89 -18.65 -17.61
N VAL A 7 -39.88 -18.96 -18.91
CA VAL A 7 -38.65 -18.98 -19.71
C VAL A 7 -38.02 -17.60 -19.77
N ALA A 8 -38.81 -16.53 -19.96
CA ALA A 8 -38.29 -15.17 -19.96
C ALA A 8 -37.72 -14.75 -18.59
N VAL A 9 -38.38 -15.15 -17.50
CA VAL A 9 -37.89 -14.91 -16.14
C VAL A 9 -36.56 -15.62 -15.89
N VAL A 10 -36.47 -16.92 -16.23
CA VAL A 10 -35.23 -17.69 -16.10
C VAL A 10 -34.10 -17.09 -16.96
N ALA A 11 -34.40 -16.70 -18.20
CA ALA A 11 -33.42 -16.05 -19.07
C ALA A 11 -32.93 -14.72 -18.46
N ALA A 12 -33.82 -13.91 -17.89
CA ALA A 12 -33.43 -12.67 -17.20
C ALA A 12 -32.54 -12.94 -15.98
N PHE A 13 -32.88 -13.95 -15.16
CA PHE A 13 -32.07 -14.34 -14.01
C PHE A 13 -30.68 -14.86 -14.43
N LEU A 14 -30.58 -15.62 -15.53
CA LEU A 14 -29.31 -16.09 -16.08
C LEU A 14 -28.43 -14.93 -16.55
N VAL A 15 -29.03 -13.95 -17.24
CA VAL A 15 -28.32 -12.75 -17.68
C VAL A 15 -27.80 -11.96 -16.48
N VAL A 16 -28.65 -11.71 -15.47
CA VAL A 16 -28.26 -10.98 -14.25
C VAL A 16 -27.15 -11.72 -13.47
N GLY A 17 -27.24 -13.05 -13.33
CA GLY A 17 -26.22 -13.86 -12.67
C GLY A 17 -24.87 -13.80 -13.40
N MET A 18 -24.87 -13.83 -14.74
CA MET A 18 -23.64 -13.71 -15.53
C MET A 18 -22.98 -12.34 -15.35
N PHE A 19 -23.75 -11.26 -15.24
CA PHE A 19 -23.21 -9.93 -14.96
C PHE A 19 -22.56 -9.84 -13.57
N ALA A 20 -23.11 -10.52 -12.56
CA ALA A 20 -22.53 -10.54 -11.22
C ALA A 20 -21.14 -11.20 -11.23
N GLU A 21 -20.98 -12.36 -11.87
CA GLU A 21 -19.69 -13.06 -11.98
C GLU A 21 -18.63 -12.20 -12.69
N VAL A 22 -19.01 -11.54 -13.79
CA VAL A 22 -18.13 -10.64 -14.54
C VAL A 22 -17.68 -9.47 -13.66
N VAL A 23 -18.61 -8.79 -12.97
CA VAL A 23 -18.27 -7.68 -12.07
C VAL A 23 -17.32 -8.14 -10.98
N THR A 24 -17.58 -9.29 -10.36
CA THR A 24 -16.74 -9.81 -9.27
C THR A 24 -15.33 -10.16 -9.77
N ALA A 25 -15.20 -10.73 -10.97
CA ALA A 25 -13.91 -11.05 -11.59
C ALA A 25 -13.10 -9.78 -11.92
N PHE A 26 -13.74 -8.76 -12.48
CA PHE A 26 -13.10 -7.47 -12.74
C PHE A 26 -12.71 -6.75 -11.45
N SER A 27 -13.60 -6.71 -10.45
CA SER A 27 -13.33 -6.11 -9.14
C SER A 27 -12.12 -6.75 -8.46
N ASN A 28 -12.07 -8.09 -8.38
CA ASN A 28 -10.92 -8.79 -7.78
C ASN A 28 -9.60 -8.49 -8.50
N THR A 29 -9.64 -8.36 -9.83
CA THR A 29 -8.44 -8.09 -10.63
C THR A 29 -7.94 -6.66 -10.43
N LEU A 30 -8.87 -5.69 -10.37
CA LEU A 30 -8.56 -4.29 -10.10
C LEU A 30 -8.06 -4.08 -8.67
N GLU A 31 -8.71 -4.70 -7.68
CA GLU A 31 -8.29 -4.64 -6.27
C GLU A 31 -6.89 -5.25 -6.07
N ARG A 32 -6.60 -6.37 -6.73
CA ARG A 32 -5.26 -6.99 -6.70
C ARG A 32 -4.22 -6.10 -7.39
N GLY A 33 -4.55 -5.54 -8.56
CA GLY A 33 -3.67 -4.63 -9.28
C GLY A 33 -3.35 -3.35 -8.52
N ASP A 34 -4.35 -2.77 -7.86
CA ASP A 34 -4.17 -1.60 -6.98
C ASP A 34 -3.26 -1.96 -5.80
N ALA A 35 -3.50 -3.08 -5.12
CA ALA A 35 -2.69 -3.51 -4.00
C ALA A 35 -1.20 -3.69 -4.41
N GLU A 36 -0.94 -4.37 -5.52
CA GLU A 36 0.43 -4.55 -6.05
C GLU A 36 1.08 -3.24 -6.47
N TYR A 37 0.33 -2.33 -7.10
CA TYR A 37 0.81 -1.01 -7.48
C TYR A 37 1.26 -0.19 -6.26
N TYR A 38 0.43 -0.16 -5.21
CA TYR A 38 0.76 0.56 -3.98
C TYR A 38 1.89 -0.13 -3.21
N LYS A 39 1.98 -1.47 -3.25
CA LYS A 39 3.09 -2.25 -2.68
C LYS A 39 4.42 -1.81 -3.29
N ALA A 40 4.50 -1.78 -4.62
CA ALA A 40 5.69 -1.33 -5.34
C ALA A 40 6.05 0.13 -5.06
N ARG A 41 5.05 1.01 -4.88
CA ARG A 41 5.28 2.42 -4.48
C ARG A 41 5.88 2.53 -3.08
N VAL A 42 5.38 1.75 -2.12
CA VAL A 42 5.91 1.72 -0.75
C VAL A 42 7.35 1.22 -0.77
N ASP A 43 7.61 0.10 -1.43
CA ASP A 43 8.96 -0.49 -1.51
C ASP A 43 9.97 0.50 -2.10
N LYS A 44 9.60 1.16 -3.22
CA LYS A 44 10.44 2.19 -3.85
C LYS A 44 10.68 3.40 -2.95
N ALA A 45 9.66 3.84 -2.22
CA ALA A 45 9.77 4.99 -1.32
C ALA A 45 10.67 4.68 -0.11
N VAL A 46 10.51 3.50 0.50
CA VAL A 46 11.33 3.04 1.63
C VAL A 46 12.76 2.80 1.16
N ALA A 47 12.98 2.15 0.02
CA ALA A 47 14.33 1.92 -0.53
C ALA A 47 15.06 3.23 -0.81
N LYS A 48 14.40 4.21 -1.45
CA LYS A 48 14.99 5.53 -1.71
C LYS A 48 15.35 6.27 -0.42
N ARG A 49 14.54 6.14 0.62
CA ARG A 49 14.81 6.76 1.93
C ARG A 49 15.91 6.05 2.69
N THR A 50 15.94 4.72 2.64
CA THR A 50 16.99 3.90 3.27
C THR A 50 18.34 4.17 2.62
N ALA A 51 18.39 4.30 1.28
CA ALA A 51 19.60 4.70 0.56
C ALA A 51 20.09 6.09 0.97
N ARG A 52 19.17 7.04 1.23
CA ARG A 52 19.53 8.37 1.74
C ARG A 52 19.99 8.34 3.20
N ALA A 53 19.34 7.55 4.05
CA ALA A 53 19.67 7.44 5.47
C ALA A 53 20.99 6.68 5.71
N SER A 54 21.31 5.72 4.83
CA SER A 54 22.54 4.93 4.88
C SER A 54 23.71 5.57 4.13
N ALA A 55 23.48 6.67 3.41
CA ALA A 55 24.55 7.35 2.70
C ALA A 55 25.53 7.98 3.71
N PRO A 56 26.86 7.83 3.50
CA PRO A 56 27.85 8.47 4.35
C PRO A 56 27.66 9.99 4.34
N VAL A 57 27.78 10.59 5.53
CA VAL A 57 27.61 12.03 5.73
C VAL A 57 28.75 12.75 5.03
N GLU A 58 28.45 13.42 3.91
CA GLU A 58 29.41 14.32 3.28
C GLU A 58 29.67 15.52 4.21
N PRO A 59 30.94 15.95 4.38
CA PRO A 59 31.34 16.94 5.38
C PRO A 59 30.72 18.33 5.22
N ASN A 60 30.10 18.63 4.06
CA ASN A 60 29.46 19.91 3.76
C ASN A 60 27.96 19.80 3.45
N LYS A 61 27.34 18.63 3.66
CA LYS A 61 25.89 18.45 3.45
C LYS A 61 25.16 18.26 4.76
N PRO A 62 23.91 18.75 4.86
CA PRO A 62 23.07 18.46 6.00
C PRO A 62 22.94 16.95 6.18
N ARG A 63 23.09 16.50 7.44
CA ARG A 63 22.96 15.10 7.83
C ARG A 63 21.64 14.52 7.29
N PRO A 64 21.63 13.28 6.76
CA PRO A 64 20.42 12.67 6.25
C PRO A 64 19.30 12.72 7.30
N PRO A 65 18.04 13.00 6.89
CA PRO A 65 16.93 13.10 7.82
C PRO A 65 16.71 11.76 8.52
N ALA A 66 16.94 11.73 9.83
CA ALA A 66 16.72 10.57 10.69
C ALA A 66 15.22 10.30 10.91
N GLU A 67 14.37 11.31 10.72
CA GLU A 67 12.91 11.21 10.78
C GLU A 67 12.31 11.28 9.37
N CYS A 68 11.41 10.36 9.07
CA CYS A 68 10.77 10.30 7.76
C CYS A 68 9.29 9.91 7.88
N ALA A 69 8.39 10.85 7.61
CA ALA A 69 6.95 10.60 7.52
C ALA A 69 6.57 10.08 6.13
N ILE A 70 5.94 8.92 6.05
CA ILE A 70 5.34 8.40 4.81
C ILE A 70 3.84 8.80 4.84
N PRO A 71 3.36 9.60 3.87
CA PRO A 71 1.98 10.07 3.85
C PRO A 71 1.01 9.03 3.30
N LEU A 72 -0.24 9.03 3.77
CA LEU A 72 -1.31 8.08 3.37
C LEU A 72 -1.43 7.88 1.85
N ARG A 73 -1.24 8.95 1.06
CA ARG A 73 -1.26 8.89 -0.42
C ARG A 73 -0.30 7.86 -1.04
N ALA A 74 0.74 7.46 -0.30
CA ALA A 74 1.73 6.50 -0.77
C ALA A 74 1.31 5.04 -0.52
N TYR A 75 0.40 4.78 0.42
CA TYR A 75 0.05 3.42 0.87
C TYR A 75 -1.45 3.18 1.05
N ARG A 76 -2.32 4.11 0.60
CA ARG A 76 -3.80 4.02 0.67
C ARG A 76 -4.35 2.65 0.28
N GLY A 77 -3.80 2.00 -0.75
CA GLY A 77 -4.29 0.70 -1.24
C GLY A 77 -3.77 -0.54 -0.51
N VAL A 78 -2.75 -0.43 0.35
CA VAL A 78 -2.17 -1.58 1.11
C VAL A 78 -2.32 -1.40 2.62
N GLY A 79 -2.53 -0.16 3.08
CA GLY A 79 -2.62 0.17 4.51
C GLY A 79 -1.24 0.41 5.14
N GLY A 80 -1.24 1.14 6.26
CA GLY A 80 0.00 1.51 6.96
C GLY A 80 0.73 0.33 7.61
N TRP A 81 0.07 -0.82 7.77
CA TRP A 81 0.69 -2.06 8.25
C TRP A 81 1.85 -2.49 7.35
N TYR A 82 1.66 -2.53 6.03
CA TYR A 82 2.70 -2.97 5.10
C TYR A 82 3.90 -2.00 5.09
N VAL A 83 3.63 -0.70 5.27
CA VAL A 83 4.69 0.30 5.44
C VAL A 83 5.52 0.00 6.69
N ALA A 84 4.86 -0.35 7.80
CA ALA A 84 5.52 -0.71 9.04
C ALA A 84 6.36 -1.99 8.89
N GLU A 85 5.85 -3.00 8.22
CA GLU A 85 6.54 -4.27 7.96
C GLU A 85 7.82 -4.07 7.14
N VAL A 86 7.72 -3.38 5.98
CA VAL A 86 8.88 -3.11 5.11
C VAL A 86 9.89 -2.19 5.81
N ALA A 87 9.42 -1.20 6.56
CA ALA A 87 10.30 -0.30 7.31
C ALA A 87 11.07 -1.03 8.42
N LEU A 88 10.39 -1.87 9.20
CA LEU A 88 11.02 -2.72 10.22
C LEU A 88 12.07 -3.64 9.59
N ALA A 89 11.74 -4.28 8.46
CA ALA A 89 12.68 -5.15 7.74
C ALA A 89 13.95 -4.41 7.26
N GLN A 90 13.84 -3.11 6.99
CA GLN A 90 14.96 -2.27 6.58
C GLN A 90 15.71 -1.64 7.78
N GLY A 91 15.28 -1.87 9.02
CA GLY A 91 15.93 -1.36 10.23
C GLY A 91 15.41 -0.01 10.74
N TRP A 92 14.21 0.39 10.31
CA TRP A 92 13.53 1.58 10.83
C TRP A 92 12.70 1.25 12.07
N GLU A 93 12.73 2.12 13.07
CA GLU A 93 11.85 2.08 14.23
C GLU A 93 10.54 2.84 13.97
N LEU A 94 9.44 2.29 14.48
CA LEU A 94 8.11 2.89 14.43
C LEU A 94 7.92 3.82 15.63
N ARG A 95 7.63 5.10 15.37
CA ARG A 95 7.12 6.02 16.40
C ARG A 95 5.59 5.91 16.46
N PRO A 96 4.97 6.04 17.66
CA PRO A 96 3.52 6.09 17.77
C PRO A 96 2.99 7.24 16.90
N THR A 97 2.31 6.89 15.81
CA THR A 97 1.80 7.82 14.81
C THR A 97 0.40 7.37 14.42
N ASP A 98 -0.50 8.32 14.15
CA ASP A 98 -1.82 8.03 13.62
C ASP A 98 -1.72 7.43 12.21
N VAL A 99 -1.78 6.09 12.16
CA VAL A 99 -1.69 5.26 10.95
C VAL A 99 -2.74 5.63 9.89
N ARG A 100 -3.81 6.35 10.27
CA ARG A 100 -4.85 6.83 9.36
C ARG A 100 -4.45 8.10 8.60
N LYS A 101 -3.35 8.76 9.00
CA LYS A 101 -2.85 9.98 8.37
C LYS A 101 -1.42 9.80 7.85
N GLU A 102 -0.51 9.32 8.69
CA GLU A 102 0.92 9.21 8.36
C GLU A 102 1.59 8.08 9.15
N VAL A 103 2.65 7.50 8.60
CA VAL A 103 3.54 6.59 9.34
C VAL A 103 4.88 7.29 9.48
N ARG A 104 5.27 7.68 10.71
CA ARG A 104 6.59 8.24 10.99
C ARG A 104 7.57 7.12 11.30
N LEU A 105 8.66 7.12 10.55
CA LEU A 105 9.76 6.19 10.67
C LEU A 105 10.99 6.92 11.21
N TRP A 106 11.71 6.28 12.12
CA TRP A 106 12.99 6.76 12.65
C TRP A 106 14.13 5.79 12.32
N TRP A 107 15.27 6.31 11.90
CA TRP A 107 16.44 5.48 11.58
C TRP A 107 17.32 5.23 12.81
N SER A 108 17.28 4.03 13.38
CA SER A 108 17.99 3.69 14.61
C SER A 108 19.52 3.70 14.47
N ALA A 109 20.06 3.47 13.27
CA ALA A 109 21.51 3.56 13.09
C ALA A 109 22.03 5.00 13.21
N ALA A 110 21.18 6.01 13.04
CA ALA A 110 21.54 7.41 13.27
C ALA A 110 21.67 7.77 14.76
N SER A 111 21.11 6.98 15.70
CA SER A 111 21.23 7.26 17.15
C SER A 111 22.49 6.68 17.78
N LYS A 112 23.13 5.68 17.17
CA LYS A 112 24.35 5.04 17.70
C LYS A 112 25.64 5.83 17.46
N VAL A 113 25.57 6.96 16.76
CA VAL A 113 26.73 7.82 16.45
C VAL A 113 26.71 9.12 17.29
N ALA A 114 25.88 9.16 18.34
CA ALA A 114 25.87 10.24 19.32
C ALA A 114 26.81 9.90 20.49
#